data_AF-A0A4R4QDA8-F1
#
_entry.id   AF-A0A4R4QDA8-F1
#
_cell.length_a   1.000
_cell.length_b   1.000
_cell.length_c   1.000
_cell.angle_alpha   90.00
_cell.angle_beta   90.00
_cell.angle_gamma   90.00
#
_symmetry.space_group_name_H-M   'P 1'
#
loop_
_entity.id
_entity.type
_entity.pdbx_description
1 polymer ?
#
loop_
_entity_poly.entity_id
_entity_poly.type
_entity_poly.pdbx_seq_one_letter_code
_entity_poly.pdbx_strand_id
1 'polypeptide(L)'
;FYRGRQLAFGVEELVGWFELWRRGRAGRATPSAALVEQADSGEPAQQLVVSGLTAASFAWSHQLPELQRLTRAELGLTAFPGSPATQWPRASMYWAVFRGSRDPETAIDVINFLTNDVAAGAVLGHERGLTPNQAVRRAVEGSIVDPGQRRAAALGDLLGATPGSAPAPPPRGHARVRSLLVAAAESVRSGDSGARAAATRFLAQADAALTS
;
A
#
# COMPACT_ATOMS: atom_id res chain seq x y z
N PHE A 1 10.10 -3.92 8.44
CA PHE A 1 11.01 -3.01 7.71
C PHE A 1 12.06 -2.36 8.61
N TYR A 2 11.71 -1.88 9.80
CA TYR A 2 12.66 -1.25 10.72
C TYR A 2 12.75 -1.99 12.06
N ARG A 3 13.92 -1.93 12.69
CA ARG A 3 14.12 -2.24 14.11
C ARG A 3 14.68 -0.97 14.75
N GLY A 4 13.80 -0.13 15.28
CA GLY A 4 14.16 1.22 15.73
C GLY A 4 14.61 2.10 14.55
N ARG A 5 15.83 2.65 14.62
CA ARG A 5 16.46 3.49 13.58
C ARG A 5 17.36 2.71 12.63
N GLN A 6 17.10 1.41 12.45
CA GLN A 6 17.85 0.52 11.55
C GLN A 6 16.90 -0.25 10.64
N LEU A 7 17.39 -0.67 9.48
CA LEU A 7 16.69 -1.63 8.64
C LEU A 7 16.58 -2.99 9.37
N ALA A 8 15.47 -3.69 9.16
CA ALA A 8 15.21 -5.02 9.72
C ALA A 8 15.42 -6.15 8.70
N PHE A 9 16.21 -5.90 7.65
CA PHE A 9 16.59 -6.88 6.62
C PHE A 9 18.02 -6.57 6.14
N GLY A 10 18.71 -7.60 5.64
CA GLY A 10 20.09 -7.52 5.18
C GLY A 10 20.23 -7.44 3.66
N VAL A 11 21.49 -7.49 3.22
CA VAL A 11 21.84 -7.51 1.78
C VAL A 11 21.22 -8.73 1.10
N GLU A 12 21.27 -9.91 1.73
CA GLU A 12 20.82 -11.15 1.11
C GLU A 12 19.31 -11.16 0.85
N GLU A 13 18.50 -10.66 1.79
CA GLU A 13 17.05 -10.56 1.58
C GLU A 13 16.71 -9.60 0.44
N LEU A 14 17.41 -8.46 0.36
CA LEU A 14 17.18 -7.50 -0.72
C LEU A 14 17.67 -8.02 -2.07
N VAL A 15 18.79 -8.75 -2.10
CA VAL A 15 19.25 -9.48 -3.30
C VAL A 15 18.20 -10.49 -3.73
N GLY A 16 17.69 -11.31 -2.81
CA GLY A 16 16.63 -12.27 -3.09
C GLY A 16 15.37 -11.62 -3.67
N TRP A 17 14.99 -10.45 -3.16
CA TRP A 17 13.88 -9.65 -3.68
C TRP A 17 14.13 -9.17 -5.12
N PHE A 18 15.30 -8.59 -5.41
CA PHE A 18 15.64 -8.18 -6.76
C PHE A 18 15.70 -9.36 -7.74
N GLU A 19 16.23 -10.48 -7.30
CA GLU A 19 16.34 -11.72 -8.08
C GLU A 19 14.99 -12.38 -8.36
N LEU A 20 14.01 -12.24 -7.45
CA LEU A 20 12.62 -12.64 -7.69
C LEU A 20 12.06 -11.94 -8.93
N TRP A 21 12.16 -10.61 -8.97
CA TRP A 21 11.64 -9.81 -10.09
C TRP A 21 12.40 -10.04 -11.38
N ARG A 22 13.73 -10.21 -11.30
CA ARG A 22 14.56 -10.52 -12.47
C ARG A 22 14.17 -11.87 -13.09
N ARG A 23 14.02 -12.91 -12.27
CA ARG A 23 13.55 -14.23 -12.72
C ARG A 23 12.14 -14.17 -13.29
N GLY A 24 11.22 -13.45 -12.63
CA GLY A 24 9.87 -13.23 -13.14
C GLY A 24 9.87 -12.59 -14.53
N ARG A 25 10.73 -11.59 -14.75
CA ARG A 25 10.86 -10.92 -16.05
C ARG A 25 11.47 -11.81 -17.12
N ALA A 26 12.54 -12.54 -16.79
CA ALA A 26 13.16 -13.51 -17.69
C ALA A 26 12.18 -14.63 -18.10
N GLY A 27 11.32 -15.07 -17.17
CA GLY A 27 10.26 -16.04 -17.40
C GLY A 27 8.99 -15.47 -18.04
N ARG A 28 8.95 -14.18 -18.40
CA ARG A 28 7.77 -13.47 -18.93
C ARG A 28 6.53 -13.50 -18.01
N ALA A 29 6.73 -13.70 -16.71
CA ALA A 29 5.69 -13.63 -15.69
C ALA A 29 5.38 -12.17 -15.26
N THR A 30 6.24 -11.22 -15.63
CA THR A 30 6.05 -9.79 -15.36
C THR A 30 6.20 -8.98 -16.65
N PRO A 31 5.68 -7.73 -16.71
CA PRO A 31 5.83 -6.87 -17.88
C PRO A 31 7.28 -6.56 -18.21
N SER A 32 7.52 -6.08 -19.44
CA SER A 32 8.81 -5.51 -19.81
C SER A 32 9.15 -4.29 -18.94
N ALA A 33 10.44 -3.97 -18.82
CA ALA A 33 10.88 -2.81 -18.03
C ALA A 33 10.22 -1.50 -18.52
N ALA A 34 10.11 -1.32 -19.84
CA ALA A 34 9.48 -0.16 -20.47
C ALA A 34 7.99 -0.03 -20.13
N LEU A 35 7.23 -1.13 -20.12
CA LEU A 35 5.83 -1.11 -19.71
C LEU A 35 5.67 -0.77 -18.22
N VAL A 36 6.56 -1.28 -17.36
CA VAL A 36 6.55 -0.91 -15.95
C VAL A 36 6.85 0.58 -15.80
N GLU A 37 7.83 1.13 -16.52
CA GLU A 37 8.19 2.55 -16.46
C GLU A 37 7.04 3.46 -16.88
N GLN A 38 6.29 3.07 -17.91
CA GLN A 38 5.08 3.78 -18.33
C GLN A 38 3.96 3.73 -17.28
N ALA A 39 3.85 2.64 -16.51
CA ALA A 39 2.79 2.45 -15.52
C ALA A 39 3.10 2.99 -14.13
N ASP A 40 4.38 3.28 -13.83
CA ASP A 40 4.87 3.65 -12.49
C ASP A 40 4.65 5.14 -12.17
N SER A 41 3.41 5.60 -12.28
CA SER A 41 2.99 6.99 -12.00
C SER A 41 2.08 7.12 -10.79
N GLY A 42 1.51 6.01 -10.32
CA GLY A 42 0.44 5.99 -9.32
C GLY A 42 -0.96 6.30 -9.89
N GLU A 43 -1.06 6.66 -11.17
CA GLU A 43 -2.34 6.97 -11.82
C GLU A 43 -3.13 5.67 -12.13
N PRO A 44 -4.39 5.53 -11.67
CA PRO A 44 -5.19 4.34 -11.95
C PRO A 44 -5.31 4.03 -13.44
N ALA A 45 -5.43 5.05 -14.29
CA ALA A 45 -5.55 4.89 -15.75
C ALA A 45 -4.29 4.32 -16.41
N GLN A 46 -3.13 4.42 -15.76
CA GLN A 46 -1.86 3.89 -16.29
C GLN A 46 -1.57 2.47 -15.76
N GLN A 47 -2.39 1.93 -14.85
CA GLN A 47 -2.24 0.56 -14.38
C GLN A 47 -2.41 -0.44 -15.54
N LEU A 48 -1.50 -1.40 -15.65
CA LEU A 48 -1.47 -2.31 -16.79
C LEU A 48 -2.66 -3.29 -16.83
N VAL A 49 -3.32 -3.53 -15.69
CA VAL A 49 -4.58 -4.28 -15.63
C VAL A 49 -5.73 -3.53 -16.30
N VAL A 50 -5.71 -2.19 -16.29
CA VAL A 50 -6.73 -1.36 -16.93
C VAL A 50 -6.61 -1.43 -18.45
N SER A 51 -5.37 -1.33 -18.97
CA SER A 51 -5.08 -1.45 -20.39
C SER A 51 -5.12 -2.90 -20.92
N GLY A 52 -5.26 -3.89 -20.04
CA GLY A 52 -5.25 -5.31 -20.39
C GLY A 52 -3.88 -5.86 -20.82
N LEU A 53 -2.81 -5.07 -20.63
CA LEU A 53 -1.44 -5.49 -20.90
C LEU A 53 -0.90 -6.48 -19.85
N THR A 54 -1.56 -6.56 -18.68
CA THR A 54 -1.34 -7.61 -17.68
C THR A 54 -2.63 -8.16 -17.13
N ALA A 55 -2.59 -9.43 -16.69
CA ALA A 55 -3.71 -10.06 -15.98
C ALA A 55 -3.86 -9.56 -14.53
N ALA A 56 -2.81 -8.96 -13.96
CA ALA A 56 -2.81 -8.47 -12.58
C ALA A 56 -1.94 -7.21 -12.44
N SER A 57 -2.29 -6.38 -11.46
CA SER A 57 -1.51 -5.21 -11.00
C SER A 57 -1.58 -5.13 -9.47
N PHE A 58 -0.61 -4.48 -8.85
CA PHE A 58 -0.65 -4.21 -7.41
C PHE A 58 -1.31 -2.85 -7.17
N ALA A 59 -2.42 -2.85 -6.42
CA ALA A 59 -3.18 -1.65 -6.10
C ALA A 59 -3.72 -1.73 -4.67
N TRP A 60 -4.14 -0.59 -4.11
CA TRP A 60 -4.90 -0.59 -2.87
C TRP A 60 -6.33 -1.06 -3.13
N SER A 61 -6.89 -1.88 -2.25
CA SER A 61 -8.22 -2.48 -2.46
C SER A 61 -9.34 -1.44 -2.69
N HIS A 62 -9.26 -0.28 -2.03
CA HIS A 62 -10.21 0.83 -2.22
C HIS A 62 -10.15 1.45 -3.62
N GLN A 63 -9.12 1.16 -4.43
CA GLN A 63 -9.02 1.63 -5.82
C GLN A 63 -9.77 0.74 -6.82
N LEU A 64 -10.28 -0.44 -6.42
CA LEU A 64 -10.99 -1.33 -7.34
C LEU A 64 -12.16 -0.64 -8.08
N PRO A 65 -13.03 0.15 -7.43
CA PRO A 65 -14.14 0.81 -8.12
C PRO A 65 -13.65 1.71 -9.27
N GLU A 66 -12.61 2.52 -9.03
CA GLU A 66 -12.08 3.41 -10.05
C GLU A 66 -11.35 2.62 -11.16
N LEU A 67 -10.55 1.62 -10.81
CA LEU A 67 -9.90 0.76 -11.81
C LEU A 67 -10.94 0.06 -12.70
N GLN A 68 -12.03 -0.45 -12.12
CA GLN A 68 -13.11 -1.10 -12.85
C GLN A 68 -13.81 -0.15 -13.81
N ARG A 69 -13.95 1.13 -13.45
CA ARG A 69 -14.57 2.15 -14.31
C ARG A 69 -13.74 2.48 -15.56
N LEU A 70 -12.44 2.21 -15.51
CA LEU A 70 -11.49 2.52 -16.58
C LEU A 70 -11.28 1.37 -17.57
N THR A 71 -11.88 0.20 -17.33
CA THR A 71 -11.76 -0.96 -18.21
C THR A 71 -13.09 -1.69 -18.41
N ARG A 72 -13.22 -2.42 -19.52
CA ARG A 72 -14.38 -3.29 -19.78
C ARG A 72 -14.21 -4.70 -19.21
N ALA A 73 -12.99 -5.07 -18.84
CA ALA A 73 -12.73 -6.35 -18.20
C ALA A 73 -13.33 -6.35 -16.79
N GLU A 74 -13.89 -7.46 -16.35
CA GLU A 74 -14.27 -7.62 -14.93
C GLU A 74 -13.01 -7.78 -14.10
N LEU A 75 -12.80 -6.88 -13.14
CA LEU A 75 -11.67 -6.91 -12.24
C LEU A 75 -12.04 -7.59 -10.92
N GLY A 76 -11.22 -8.57 -10.55
CA GLY A 76 -11.23 -9.18 -9.23
C GLY A 76 -10.15 -8.58 -8.31
N LEU A 77 -10.18 -8.99 -7.04
CA LEU A 77 -9.16 -8.66 -6.06
C LEU A 77 -8.88 -9.90 -5.20
N THR A 78 -7.64 -10.03 -4.75
CA THR A 78 -7.21 -11.13 -3.88
C THR A 78 -6.09 -10.64 -2.94
N ALA A 79 -5.82 -11.41 -1.89
CA ALA A 79 -4.70 -11.16 -1.00
C ALA A 79 -3.37 -11.25 -1.75
N PHE A 80 -2.33 -10.60 -1.22
CA PHE A 80 -0.98 -10.84 -1.72
C PHE A 80 -0.60 -12.32 -1.53
N PRO A 81 0.23 -12.91 -2.41
CA PRO A 81 0.77 -14.24 -2.20
C PRO A 81 1.50 -14.34 -0.85
N GLY A 82 1.31 -15.46 -0.16
CA GLY A 82 1.89 -15.72 1.16
C GLY A 82 0.84 -15.83 2.26
N SER A 83 1.29 -15.88 3.51
CA SER A 83 0.41 -16.01 4.66
C SER A 83 -0.34 -14.69 4.92
N PRO A 84 -1.67 -14.70 5.14
CA PRO A 84 -2.40 -13.52 5.60
C PRO A 84 -1.84 -12.94 6.91
N ALA A 85 -1.25 -13.78 7.77
CA ALA A 85 -0.63 -13.37 9.03
C ALA A 85 0.64 -12.51 8.86
N THR A 86 1.14 -12.33 7.63
CA THR A 86 2.23 -11.38 7.33
C THR A 86 1.74 -10.11 6.64
N GLN A 87 0.43 -9.94 6.48
CA GLN A 87 -0.23 -8.80 5.87
C GLN A 87 -1.02 -8.03 6.92
N TRP A 88 -1.14 -6.71 6.78
CA TRP A 88 -1.91 -5.89 7.72
C TRP A 88 -2.77 -4.88 6.96
N PRO A 89 -3.93 -4.49 7.49
CA PRO A 89 -4.70 -3.39 6.95
C PRO A 89 -3.93 -2.08 7.17
N ARG A 90 -3.54 -1.42 6.08
CA ARG A 90 -2.93 -0.09 6.15
C ARG A 90 -4.03 0.97 6.18
N ALA A 91 -3.96 1.90 7.13
CA ALA A 91 -4.84 3.07 7.12
C ALA A 91 -4.67 3.85 5.82
N SER A 92 -5.78 4.16 5.14
CA SER A 92 -5.79 4.99 3.94
C SER A 92 -5.40 6.44 4.28
N MET A 93 -5.89 6.93 5.41
CA MET A 93 -5.66 8.28 5.92
C MET A 93 -5.66 8.28 7.45
N TYR A 94 -5.22 9.40 8.02
CA TYR A 94 -5.26 9.66 9.46
C TYR A 94 -5.93 11.00 9.73
N TRP A 95 -6.74 11.06 10.78
CA TRP A 95 -7.10 12.32 11.42
C TRP A 95 -5.97 12.76 12.35
N ALA A 96 -5.63 14.05 12.35
CA ALA A 96 -4.57 14.60 13.19
C ALA A 96 -4.97 15.98 13.71
N VAL A 97 -4.62 16.27 14.97
CA VAL A 97 -4.77 17.59 15.58
C VAL A 97 -3.42 18.29 15.57
N PHE A 98 -3.41 19.56 15.16
CA PHE A 98 -2.20 20.38 15.24
C PHE A 98 -1.77 20.53 16.70
N ARG A 99 -0.49 20.26 16.99
CA ARG A 99 0.05 20.33 18.37
C ARG A 99 -0.13 21.70 19.03
N GLY A 100 -0.20 22.78 18.24
CA GLY A 100 -0.44 24.14 18.74
C GLY A 100 -1.90 24.58 18.68
N SER A 101 -2.87 23.66 18.60
CA SER A 101 -4.30 24.02 18.64
C SER A 101 -4.60 24.80 19.92
N ARG A 102 -5.35 25.90 19.78
CA ARG A 102 -5.84 26.69 20.92
C ARG A 102 -7.02 26.01 21.63
N ASP A 103 -7.64 25.04 20.96
CA ASP A 103 -8.75 24.25 21.48
C ASP A 103 -8.58 22.79 21.02
N PRO A 104 -7.72 22.00 21.70
CA PRO A 104 -7.51 20.60 21.36
C PRO A 104 -8.72 19.72 21.70
N GLU A 105 -9.50 20.05 22.75
CA GLU A 105 -10.64 19.25 23.20
C GLU A 105 -11.76 19.25 22.15
N THR A 106 -12.17 20.43 21.64
CA THR A 106 -13.17 20.50 20.56
C THR A 106 -12.69 19.79 19.29
N ALA A 107 -11.40 19.89 18.96
CA ALA A 107 -10.84 19.18 17.81
C ALA A 107 -10.91 17.65 17.97
N ILE A 108 -10.68 17.16 19.19
CA ILE A 108 -10.83 15.73 19.55
C ILE A 108 -12.29 15.31 19.44
N ASP A 109 -13.24 16.13 19.92
CA ASP A 109 -14.68 15.85 19.83
C ASP A 109 -15.14 15.73 18.37
N VAL A 110 -14.66 16.61 17.48
CA VAL A 110 -14.95 16.52 16.04
C VAL A 110 -14.39 15.23 15.44
N ILE A 111 -13.15 14.85 15.77
CA ILE A 111 -12.56 13.58 15.27
C ILE A 111 -13.35 12.38 15.81
N ASN A 112 -13.75 12.43 17.07
CA ASN A 112 -14.57 11.40 17.71
C ASN A 112 -15.92 11.25 16.98
N PHE A 113 -16.61 12.36 16.70
CA PHE A 113 -17.83 12.37 15.89
C PHE A 113 -17.60 11.75 14.51
N LEU A 114 -16.60 12.22 13.75
CA LEU A 114 -16.31 11.72 12.40
C LEU A 114 -15.94 10.23 12.36
N THR A 115 -15.41 9.68 13.44
CA THR A 115 -14.89 8.31 13.49
C THR A 115 -15.90 7.32 14.09
N ASN A 116 -16.68 7.76 15.07
CA ASN A 116 -17.47 6.88 15.95
C ASN A 116 -18.98 7.09 15.83
N ASP A 117 -19.46 8.17 15.20
CA ASP A 117 -20.88 8.39 14.97
C ASP A 117 -21.37 7.65 13.71
N VAL A 118 -22.52 6.96 13.82
CA VAL A 118 -23.09 6.17 12.71
C VAL A 118 -23.63 7.05 11.59
N ALA A 119 -24.25 8.18 11.92
CA ALA A 119 -24.77 9.09 10.90
C ALA A 119 -23.62 9.78 10.14
N ALA A 120 -22.56 10.18 10.85
CA ALA A 120 -21.34 10.69 10.23
C ALA A 120 -20.69 9.63 9.33
N GLY A 121 -20.58 8.38 9.80
CA GLY A 121 -20.07 7.28 9.01
C GLY A 121 -20.87 7.02 7.73
N ALA A 122 -22.21 7.11 7.81
CA ALA A 122 -23.10 6.94 6.67
C ALA A 122 -22.91 8.06 5.63
N VAL A 123 -22.71 9.30 6.07
CA VAL A 123 -22.43 10.45 5.20
C VAL A 123 -21.04 10.35 4.56
N LEU A 124 -20.02 9.94 5.33
CA LEU A 124 -18.64 9.78 4.82
C LEU A 124 -18.52 8.65 3.79
N GLY A 125 -19.36 7.62 3.90
CA GLY A 125 -19.41 6.50 2.96
C GLY A 125 -18.12 5.68 2.93
N HIS A 126 -17.81 5.12 1.76
CA HIS A 126 -16.79 4.06 1.60
C HIS A 126 -15.70 4.40 0.57
N GLU A 127 -15.73 5.60 -0.01
CA GLU A 127 -14.77 6.06 -1.04
C GLU A 127 -13.31 6.05 -0.55
N ARG A 128 -13.10 6.25 0.75
CA ARG A 128 -11.76 6.30 1.37
C ARG A 128 -11.35 4.97 2.01
N GLY A 129 -12.04 3.90 1.65
CA GLY A 129 -11.94 2.59 2.27
C GLY A 129 -12.91 2.41 3.44
N LEU A 130 -12.79 1.27 4.12
CA LEU A 130 -13.69 0.88 5.20
C LEU A 130 -13.36 1.67 6.48
N THR A 131 -14.39 2.14 7.17
CA THR A 131 -14.21 2.77 8.49
C THR A 131 -13.51 1.80 9.46
N PRO A 132 -12.51 2.26 10.23
CA PRO A 132 -11.80 1.41 11.18
C PRO A 132 -12.65 1.04 12.41
N ASN A 133 -13.66 1.85 12.75
CA ASN A 133 -14.59 1.51 13.82
C ASN A 133 -15.54 0.41 13.33
N GLN A 134 -15.42 -0.78 13.89
CA GLN A 134 -16.21 -1.94 13.45
C GLN A 134 -17.71 -1.80 13.71
N ALA A 135 -18.12 -1.07 14.76
CA ALA A 135 -19.53 -0.84 15.05
C ALA A 135 -20.16 0.08 13.99
N VAL A 136 -19.48 1.18 13.67
CA VAL A 136 -19.91 2.06 12.57
C VAL A 136 -19.89 1.30 11.25
N ARG A 137 -18.83 0.52 10.96
CA ARG A 137 -18.71 -0.28 9.73
C ARG A 137 -19.94 -1.17 9.53
N ARG A 138 -20.27 -2.00 10.52
CA ARG A 138 -21.42 -2.90 10.44
C ARG A 138 -22.74 -2.16 10.24
N ALA A 139 -22.89 -0.99 10.87
CA ALA A 139 -24.10 -0.18 10.74
C ALA A 139 -24.27 0.42 9.33
N VAL A 140 -23.16 0.71 8.62
CA VAL A 140 -23.18 1.35 7.30
C VAL A 140 -22.85 0.41 6.14
N GLU A 141 -22.47 -0.83 6.41
CA GLU A 141 -22.07 -1.79 5.37
C GLU A 141 -23.20 -2.06 4.36
N GLY A 142 -24.44 -2.10 4.83
CA GLY A 142 -25.62 -2.26 3.98
C GLY A 142 -25.84 -1.12 2.98
N SER A 143 -25.15 0.02 3.13
CA SER A 143 -25.21 1.15 2.19
C SER A 143 -24.25 1.01 1.01
N ILE A 144 -23.39 -0.02 0.98
CA ILE A 144 -22.42 -0.21 -0.11
C ILE A 144 -23.15 -0.70 -1.37
N VAL A 145 -23.35 0.22 -2.32
CA VAL A 145 -24.00 -0.09 -3.61
C VAL A 145 -23.01 -0.48 -4.71
N ASP A 146 -21.75 -0.02 -4.62
CA ASP A 146 -20.73 -0.33 -5.61
C ASP A 146 -20.20 -1.77 -5.48
N PRO A 147 -20.21 -2.59 -6.54
CA PRO A 147 -19.70 -3.97 -6.49
C PRO A 147 -18.22 -4.06 -6.14
N GLY A 148 -17.39 -3.11 -6.59
CA GLY A 148 -15.97 -3.06 -6.28
C GLY A 148 -15.72 -2.81 -4.79
N GLN A 149 -16.47 -1.88 -4.19
CA GLN A 149 -16.43 -1.61 -2.76
C GLN A 149 -16.89 -2.82 -1.94
N ARG A 150 -17.96 -3.52 -2.36
CA ARG A 150 -18.39 -4.77 -1.69
C ARG A 150 -17.31 -5.85 -1.72
N ARG A 151 -16.66 -6.07 -2.87
CA ARG A 151 -15.54 -7.03 -2.96
C ARG A 151 -14.37 -6.60 -2.07
N ALA A 152 -14.06 -5.30 -2.02
CA ALA A 152 -13.01 -4.76 -1.14
C ALA A 152 -13.34 -4.94 0.35
N ALA A 153 -14.60 -4.75 0.73
CA ALA A 153 -15.10 -5.02 2.08
C ALA A 153 -14.91 -6.49 2.46
N ALA A 154 -15.38 -7.40 1.61
CA ALA A 154 -15.28 -8.85 1.84
C ALA A 154 -13.83 -9.33 1.99
N LEU A 155 -12.89 -8.84 1.16
CA LEU A 155 -11.46 -9.15 1.34
C LEU A 155 -10.92 -8.55 2.64
N GLY A 156 -11.34 -7.33 2.98
CA GLY A 156 -10.96 -6.67 4.24
C GLY A 156 -11.34 -7.49 5.46
N ASP A 157 -12.53 -8.08 5.48
CA ASP A 157 -13.00 -8.92 6.59
C ASP A 157 -12.28 -10.27 6.62
N LEU A 158 -12.04 -10.88 5.45
CA LEU A 158 -11.26 -12.11 5.33
C LEU A 158 -9.83 -11.95 5.89
N LEU A 159 -9.15 -10.86 5.51
CA LEU A 159 -7.79 -10.56 5.99
C LEU A 159 -7.78 -10.10 7.45
N GLY A 160 -8.85 -9.44 7.90
CA GLY A 160 -9.03 -8.98 9.28
C GLY A 160 -9.26 -10.09 10.30
N ALA A 161 -9.59 -11.31 9.86
CA ALA A 161 -9.73 -12.47 10.73
C ALA A 161 -8.39 -13.01 11.27
N THR A 162 -7.28 -12.77 10.55
CA THR A 162 -5.93 -13.19 10.98
C THR A 162 -4.88 -12.17 10.53
N PRO A 163 -4.97 -10.91 11.00
CA PRO A 163 -4.08 -9.87 10.54
C PRO A 163 -2.69 -10.08 11.13
N GLY A 164 -1.67 -9.85 10.30
CA GLY A 164 -0.32 -9.60 10.78
C GLY A 164 -0.23 -8.28 11.55
N SER A 165 0.84 -8.14 12.32
CA SER A 165 1.11 -6.91 13.07
C SER A 165 1.40 -5.75 12.12
N ALA A 166 0.67 -4.65 12.29
CA ALA A 166 1.01 -3.40 11.62
C ALA A 166 2.41 -2.92 12.06
N PRO A 167 3.24 -2.42 11.13
CA PRO A 167 4.55 -1.89 11.49
C PRO A 167 4.40 -0.61 12.32
N ALA A 168 5.40 -0.33 13.16
CA ALA A 168 5.51 0.95 13.84
C ALA A 168 5.55 2.12 12.82
N PRO A 169 5.12 3.33 13.22
CA PRO A 169 5.26 4.52 12.38
C PRO A 169 6.68 4.66 11.82
N PRO A 170 6.83 5.04 10.54
CA PRO A 170 8.16 5.13 9.95
C PRO A 170 9.05 6.14 10.69
N PRO A 171 10.35 5.83 10.89
CA PRO A 171 11.28 6.71 11.58
C PRO A 171 11.60 7.96 10.74
N ARG A 172 12.20 8.98 11.39
CA ARG A 172 12.87 10.08 10.67
C ARG A 172 13.86 9.51 9.65
N GLY A 173 13.89 10.10 8.46
CA GLY A 173 14.70 9.61 7.33
C GLY A 173 13.97 8.63 6.41
N HIS A 174 12.79 8.11 6.79
CA HIS A 174 12.03 7.15 6.00
C HIS A 174 11.79 7.59 4.55
N ALA A 175 11.44 8.87 4.32
CA ALA A 175 11.21 9.38 2.97
C ALA A 175 12.44 9.21 2.07
N ARG A 176 13.64 9.45 2.62
CA ARG A 176 14.91 9.25 1.91
C ARG A 176 15.17 7.77 1.66
N VAL A 177 14.97 6.91 2.66
CA VAL A 177 15.09 5.45 2.51
C VAL A 177 14.18 4.94 1.38
N ARG A 178 12.93 5.41 1.32
CA ARG A 178 12.00 5.05 0.24
C ARG A 178 12.54 5.42 -1.13
N SER A 179 12.99 6.66 -1.32
CA SER A 179 13.56 7.11 -2.60
C SER A 179 14.82 6.33 -2.98
N LEU A 180 15.67 5.99 -2.02
CA LEU A 180 16.86 5.16 -2.25
C LEU A 180 16.49 3.75 -2.71
N LEU A 181 15.44 3.15 -2.12
CA LEU A 181 14.98 1.81 -2.51
C LEU A 181 14.43 1.81 -3.94
N VAL A 182 13.65 2.84 -4.30
CA VAL A 182 13.14 3.01 -5.67
C VAL A 182 14.30 3.11 -6.65
N ALA A 183 15.25 4.01 -6.43
CA ALA A 183 16.42 4.16 -7.30
C ALA A 183 17.25 2.87 -7.42
N ALA A 184 17.41 2.12 -6.32
CA ALA A 184 18.10 0.82 -6.35
C ALA A 184 17.33 -0.19 -7.22
N ALA A 185 16.01 -0.30 -7.03
CA ALA A 185 15.16 -1.19 -7.82
C ALA A 185 15.15 -0.83 -9.32
N GLU A 186 15.13 0.47 -9.63
CA GLU A 186 15.20 0.99 -11.00
C GLU A 186 16.54 0.64 -11.65
N SER A 187 17.66 0.84 -10.96
CA SER A 187 18.99 0.51 -11.49
C SER A 187 19.18 -0.98 -11.77
N VAL A 188 18.53 -1.85 -10.99
CA VAL A 188 18.54 -3.29 -11.25
C VAL A 188 17.61 -3.64 -12.41
N ARG A 189 16.46 -2.96 -12.51
CA ARG A 189 15.49 -3.15 -13.59
C ARG A 189 16.06 -2.73 -14.96
N SER A 190 16.78 -1.61 -15.03
CA SER A 190 17.43 -1.11 -16.25
C SER A 190 18.68 -1.92 -16.62
N GLY A 191 19.28 -2.62 -15.66
CA GLY A 191 20.53 -3.37 -15.84
C GLY A 191 21.79 -2.55 -15.54
N ASP A 192 21.64 -1.29 -15.13
CA ASP A 192 22.76 -0.40 -14.75
C ASP A 192 23.52 -0.92 -13.52
N SER A 193 22.92 -1.80 -12.72
CA SER A 193 23.56 -2.39 -11.55
C SER A 193 23.12 -3.82 -11.30
N GLY A 194 24.08 -4.67 -10.91
CA GLY A 194 23.79 -6.00 -10.38
C GLY A 194 23.08 -5.93 -9.02
N ALA A 195 22.23 -6.92 -8.73
CA ALA A 195 21.40 -6.96 -7.53
C ALA A 195 22.20 -6.78 -6.22
N ARG A 196 23.34 -7.47 -6.08
CA ARG A 196 24.20 -7.37 -4.89
C ARG A 196 24.79 -5.97 -4.72
N ALA A 197 25.32 -5.38 -5.80
CA ALA A 197 25.89 -4.04 -5.75
C ALA A 197 24.84 -2.98 -5.40
N ALA A 198 23.65 -3.06 -6.00
CA ALA A 198 22.53 -2.17 -5.69
C ALA A 198 22.06 -2.34 -4.24
N ALA A 199 21.91 -3.58 -3.75
CA ALA A 199 21.51 -3.87 -2.38
C ALA A 199 22.51 -3.35 -1.35
N THR A 200 23.82 -3.62 -1.54
CA THR A 200 24.87 -3.13 -0.64
C THR A 200 24.89 -1.60 -0.57
N ARG A 201 24.82 -0.91 -1.71
CA ARG A 201 24.77 0.56 -1.72
C ARG A 201 23.52 1.09 -1.03
N PHE A 202 22.36 0.51 -1.33
CA PHE A 202 21.09 0.91 -0.70
C PHE A 202 21.16 0.79 0.83
N LEU A 203 21.59 -0.36 1.37
CA LEU A 203 21.67 -0.55 2.82
C LEU A 203 22.58 0.50 3.48
N ALA A 204 23.77 0.73 2.93
CA ALA A 204 24.71 1.72 3.47
C ALA A 204 24.11 3.15 3.47
N GLN A 205 23.44 3.54 2.39
CA GLN A 205 22.81 4.86 2.29
C GLN A 205 21.55 4.98 3.16
N ALA A 206 20.78 3.90 3.31
CA ALA A 206 19.61 3.86 4.16
C ALA A 206 19.98 3.98 5.64
N ASP A 207 21.03 3.31 6.09
CA ASP A 207 21.51 3.41 7.47
C ASP A 207 21.99 4.83 7.80
N ALA A 208 22.69 5.49 6.87
CA ALA A 208 23.05 6.90 7.00
C ALA A 208 21.81 7.82 7.10
N ALA A 209 20.80 7.57 6.27
CA ALA A 209 19.56 8.36 6.29
C ALA A 209 18.75 8.16 7.58
N LEU A 210 18.79 6.97 8.17
CA LEU A 210 18.08 6.65 9.40
C LEU A 210 18.80 7.14 10.65
N THR A 211 20.10 7.47 10.57
CA THR A 211 20.89 7.95 11.70
C THR A 211 21.00 9.47 11.78
N SER A 212 20.80 10.19 10.67
CA SER A 212 20.63 11.66 10.65
C SER A 212 19.37 12.18 11.37
#